data_AF-A0A7Y2PNT4-F1
#
_entry.id   AF-A0A7Y2PNT4-F1
#
_cell.length_a   1.000
_cell.length_b   1.000
_cell.length_c   1.000
_cell.angle_alpha   90.00
_cell.angle_beta   90.00
_cell.angle_gamma   90.00
#
_symmetry.space_group_name_H-M   'P 1'
#
loop_
_entity.id
_entity.type
_entity.pdbx_description
1 polymer ?
#
loop_
_entity_poly.entity_id
_entity_poly.type
_entity_poly.pdbx_seq_one_letter_code
_entity_poly.pdbx_strand_id
1 'polypeptide(L)'
;MKYIIQNPITGKKVLTGELIEDTFYKRVKSSQKLRILDSYGIEASVVEDLKKRGCKKIVLIEDGKKEYSVSFNTFYTKAIRETFGKSSYQFYLPMKYWEKANEEQQGEQLVINL
;
A
#
# COMPACT_ATOMS: atom_id res chain seq x y z
N MET A 1 10.27 5.44 -8.05
CA MET A 1 9.41 5.17 -9.22
C MET A 1 7.96 5.26 -8.81
N LYS A 2 7.19 6.16 -9.44
CA LYS A 2 5.78 6.39 -9.10
C LYS A 2 4.87 5.44 -9.88
N TYR A 3 3.90 4.86 -9.19
CA TYR A 3 2.83 4.06 -9.78
C TYR A 3 1.56 4.90 -9.89
N ILE A 4 1.09 5.08 -11.12
CA ILE A 4 -0.13 5.83 -11.42
C ILE A 4 -1.08 4.88 -12.14
N ILE A 5 -2.29 4.76 -11.62
CA ILE A 5 -3.35 3.94 -12.23
C ILE A 5 -4.50 4.83 -12.70
N GLN A 6 -5.29 4.33 -13.65
CA GLN A 6 -6.55 4.95 -14.01
C GLN A 6 -7.64 4.40 -13.10
N ASN A 7 -8.31 5.28 -12.35
CA ASN A 7 -9.45 4.90 -11.52
C ASN A 7 -10.60 4.42 -12.43
N PRO A 8 -11.12 3.19 -12.26
CA PRO A 8 -12.09 2.62 -13.19
C PRO A 8 -13.47 3.31 -13.14
N ILE A 9 -13.80 4.01 -12.05
CA ILE A 9 -15.09 4.68 -11.88
C ILE A 9 -15.05 6.09 -12.46
N THR A 10 -13.98 6.82 -12.19
CA THR A 10 -13.87 8.26 -12.53
C THR A 10 -13.03 8.52 -13.77
N GLY A 11 -12.29 7.52 -14.26
CA GLY A 11 -11.34 7.65 -15.36
C GLY A 11 -10.09 8.49 -15.04
N LYS A 12 -9.98 9.03 -13.81
CA LYS A 12 -8.87 9.91 -13.41
C LYS A 12 -7.61 9.11 -13.10
N LYS A 13 -6.45 9.70 -13.40
CA LYS A 13 -5.15 9.16 -12.97
C LYS A 13 -4.95 9.39 -11.47
N VAL A 14 -4.58 8.35 -10.74
CA VAL A 14 -4.38 8.37 -9.29
C VAL A 14 -3.03 7.74 -8.96
N LEU A 15 -2.26 8.41 -8.10
CA LEU A 15 -1.04 7.85 -7.52
C LEU A 15 -1.42 6.74 -6.53
N THR A 16 -1.03 5.50 -6.80
CA THR A 16 -1.28 4.35 -5.90
C THR A 16 -0.11 4.10 -4.95
N GLY A 17 1.09 4.54 -5.32
CA GLY A 17 2.26 4.52 -4.45
C GLY A 17 3.56 4.78 -5.20
N GLU A 18 4.66 4.65 -4.48
CA GLU A 18 6.00 4.92 -4.98
C GLU A 18 6.98 3.85 -4.48
N LEU A 19 7.72 3.23 -5.40
CA LEU A 19 8.84 2.36 -5.07
C LEU A 19 10.11 3.20 -4.96
N ILE A 20 10.70 3.27 -3.78
CA ILE A 20 11.99 3.91 -3.51
C ILE A 20 12.94 2.79 -3.12
N GLU A 21 14.03 2.64 -3.89
CA GLU A 21 14.93 1.49 -3.76
C GLU A 21 14.15 0.16 -3.82
N ASP A 22 14.11 -0.59 -2.72
CA ASP A 22 13.41 -1.88 -2.60
C ASP A 22 12.14 -1.81 -1.74
N THR A 23 11.68 -0.60 -1.37
CA THR A 23 10.51 -0.38 -0.51
C THR A 23 9.40 0.37 -1.24
N PHE A 24 8.21 -0.22 -1.26
CA PHE A 24 7.02 0.41 -1.83
C PHE A 24 6.21 1.14 -0.76
N TYR A 25 6.00 2.44 -0.97
CA TYR A 25 5.24 3.31 -0.10
C TYR A 25 3.87 3.60 -0.70
N LYS A 26 2.81 3.34 0.06
CA LYS A 26 1.43 3.65 -0.32
C LYS A 26 0.74 4.49 0.75
N ARG A 27 0.23 5.64 0.32
CA ARG A 27 -0.56 6.53 1.18
C ARG A 27 -2.03 6.18 1.05
N VAL A 28 -2.70 6.00 2.17
CA VAL A 28 -4.13 5.65 2.24
C VAL A 28 -4.85 6.56 3.22
N LYS A 29 -6.15 6.74 3.00
CA LYS A 29 -7.05 7.34 3.99
C LYS A 29 -7.78 6.24 4.74
N SER A 30 -8.06 6.43 6.02
CA SER A 30 -8.86 5.49 6.82
C SER A 30 -10.25 5.21 6.21
N SER A 31 -10.81 6.20 5.49
CA SER A 31 -12.07 6.04 4.75
C SER A 31 -11.99 5.10 3.55
N GLN A 32 -10.80 4.76 3.06
CA GLN A 32 -10.57 3.82 1.96
C GLN A 32 -10.44 2.37 2.44
N LYS A 33 -10.44 2.13 3.75
CA LYS A 33 -10.27 0.79 4.32
C LYS A 33 -11.46 -0.10 3.97
N LEU A 34 -11.18 -1.28 3.44
CA LEU A 34 -12.20 -2.30 3.21
C LEU A 34 -12.53 -2.97 4.53
N ARG A 35 -13.61 -2.51 5.17
CA ARG A 35 -14.00 -2.91 6.54
C ARG A 35 -14.15 -4.41 6.73
N ILE A 36 -14.75 -5.10 5.77
CA ILE A 36 -15.01 -6.55 5.87
C ILE A 36 -13.74 -7.40 5.97
N LEU A 37 -12.62 -6.92 5.43
CA LEU A 37 -11.32 -7.60 5.45
C LEU A 37 -10.32 -6.92 6.38
N ASP A 38 -10.72 -5.81 7.00
CA ASP A 38 -9.84 -4.88 7.71
C ASP A 38 -8.53 -4.65 6.96
N SER A 39 -8.59 -4.17 5.71
CA SER A 39 -7.41 -4.08 4.83
C SER A 39 -7.46 -2.94 3.82
N TYR A 40 -6.31 -2.68 3.20
CA TYR A 40 -6.15 -1.79 2.06
C TYR A 40 -5.78 -2.60 0.81
N GLY A 41 -6.37 -2.24 -0.32
CA GLY A 41 -6.09 -2.88 -1.60
C GLY A 41 -4.87 -2.28 -2.30
N ILE A 42 -4.08 -3.13 -2.97
CA ILE A 42 -3.06 -2.73 -3.94
C ILE A 42 -3.38 -3.41 -5.26
N GLU A 43 -3.39 -2.66 -6.36
CA GLU A 43 -3.75 -3.18 -7.67
C GLU A 43 -2.81 -4.30 -8.10
N ALA A 44 -3.37 -5.38 -8.63
CA ALA A 44 -2.60 -6.56 -9.02
C ALA A 44 -1.45 -6.23 -9.99
N SER A 45 -1.69 -5.32 -10.95
CA SER A 45 -0.66 -4.87 -11.89
C SER A 45 0.54 -4.21 -11.20
N VAL A 46 0.30 -3.48 -10.12
CA VAL A 46 1.34 -2.85 -9.29
C VAL A 46 2.10 -3.92 -8.53
N VAL A 47 1.38 -4.84 -7.86
CA VAL A 47 2.01 -5.92 -7.08
C VAL A 47 2.89 -6.82 -7.93
N GLU A 48 2.44 -7.19 -9.13
CA GLU A 48 3.22 -8.03 -10.03
C GLU A 48 4.46 -7.30 -10.59
N ASP A 49 4.38 -5.99 -10.83
CA ASP A 49 5.56 -5.20 -11.22
C ASP A 49 6.55 -5.05 -10.06
N LEU A 50 6.05 -4.82 -8.83
CA LEU A 50 6.88 -4.79 -7.61
C LEU A 50 7.64 -6.10 -7.41
N LYS A 51 6.98 -7.24 -7.65
CA LYS A 51 7.61 -8.57 -7.58
C LYS A 51 8.74 -8.71 -8.59
N LYS A 52 8.50 -8.33 -9.86
CA LYS A 52 9.52 -8.38 -10.93
C LYS A 52 10.73 -7.50 -10.62
N ARG A 53 10.53 -6.40 -9.91
CA ARG A 53 11.57 -5.46 -9.51
C ARG A 53 12.31 -5.83 -8.22
N GLY A 54 11.92 -6.93 -7.57
CA GLY A 54 12.56 -7.37 -6.32
C GLY A 54 12.23 -6.47 -5.13
N CYS A 55 11.03 -5.88 -5.09
CA CYS A 55 10.53 -5.19 -3.90
C CYS A 55 10.61 -6.10 -2.67
N LYS A 56 11.18 -5.60 -1.57
CA LYS A 56 11.38 -6.34 -0.32
C LYS A 56 10.40 -5.95 0.77
N LYS A 57 9.92 -4.71 0.78
CA LYS A 57 9.08 -4.18 1.86
C LYS A 57 7.94 -3.33 1.30
N ILE A 58 6.78 -3.40 1.94
CA ILE A 58 5.66 -2.49 1.69
C ILE A 58 5.40 -1.69 2.96
N VAL A 59 5.21 -0.39 2.79
CA VAL A 59 4.88 0.57 3.83
C VAL A 59 3.56 1.24 3.48
N LEU A 60 2.58 1.15 4.38
CA LEU A 60 1.34 1.90 4.34
C LEU A 60 1.44 3.11 5.27
N ILE A 61 1.06 4.28 4.77
CA ILE A 61 0.95 5.50 5.54
C ILE A 61 -0.52 5.89 5.56
N GLU A 62 -1.21 5.58 6.67
CA GLU A 62 -2.62 5.87 6.90
C GLU A 62 -2.79 7.29 7.46
N ASP A 63 -3.60 8.09 6.78
CA ASP A 63 -3.93 9.48 7.11
C ASP A 63 -2.69 10.38 7.32
N GLY A 64 -1.55 10.01 6.72
CA GLY A 64 -0.29 10.72 6.86
C GLY A 64 0.39 10.58 8.24
N LYS A 65 -0.13 9.73 9.13
CA LYS A 65 0.29 9.67 10.53
C LYS A 65 0.70 8.29 11.00
N LYS A 66 -0.05 7.27 10.62
CA LYS A 66 0.19 5.89 11.09
C LYS A 66 0.92 5.11 10.02
N GLU A 67 2.09 4.62 10.38
CA GLU A 67 2.88 3.79 9.51
C GLU A 67 2.73 2.31 9.87
N TYR A 68 2.48 1.49 8.85
CA TYR A 68 2.43 0.05 8.96
C TYR A 68 3.34 -0.54 7.91
N SER A 69 4.07 -1.58 8.25
CA SER A 69 4.96 -2.24 7.30
C SER A 69 4.87 -3.75 7.32
N VAL A 70 5.28 -4.35 6.21
CA VAL A 70 5.32 -5.79 6.03
C VAL A 70 6.35 -6.14 4.97
N SER A 71 6.94 -7.34 5.04
CA SER A 71 7.75 -7.85 3.94
C SER A 71 6.88 -8.09 2.70
N PHE A 72 7.45 -7.84 1.52
CA PHE A 72 6.76 -8.08 0.25
C PHE A 72 6.33 -9.54 0.13
N ASN A 73 7.18 -10.48 0.56
CA ASN A 73 6.86 -11.91 0.51
C ASN A 73 5.64 -12.26 1.37
N THR A 74 5.57 -11.75 2.60
CA THR A 74 4.39 -11.94 3.47
C THR A 74 3.14 -11.35 2.84
N PHE A 75 3.23 -10.14 2.27
CA PHE A 75 2.11 -9.53 1.56
C PHE A 75 1.66 -10.39 0.38
N TYR A 76 2.59 -10.78 -0.50
CA TYR A 76 2.28 -11.50 -1.73
C TYR A 76 1.65 -12.88 -1.49
N THR A 77 2.09 -13.56 -0.43
CA THR A 77 1.65 -14.92 -0.08
C THR A 77 0.36 -14.94 0.73
N LYS A 78 0.15 -13.96 1.63
CA LYS A 78 -0.98 -13.95 2.56
C LYS A 78 -2.13 -13.02 2.15
N ALA A 79 -1.93 -12.16 1.16
CA ALA A 79 -2.99 -11.28 0.68
C ALA A 79 -4.12 -12.07 0.02
N ILE A 80 -5.36 -11.67 0.31
CA ILE A 80 -6.56 -12.09 -0.38
C ILE A 80 -6.59 -11.38 -1.73
N ARG A 81 -6.83 -12.11 -2.82
CA ARG A 81 -6.78 -11.55 -4.18
C ARG A 81 -8.17 -11.59 -4.79
N GLU A 82 -8.80 -10.43 -4.89
CA GLU A 82 -10.22 -10.35 -5.26
C GLU A 82 -10.56 -9.00 -5.89
N THR A 83 -11.72 -8.92 -6.53
CA THR A 83 -12.33 -7.66 -6.97
C THR A 83 -13.53 -7.31 -6.09
N PHE A 84 -13.50 -6.15 -5.43
CA PHE A 84 -14.65 -5.67 -4.64
C PHE A 84 -15.34 -4.49 -5.31
N GLY A 85 -16.68 -4.57 -5.44
CA GLY A 85 -17.50 -3.49 -6.02
C GLY A 85 -17.08 -3.14 -7.44
N LYS A 86 -16.92 -1.84 -7.72
CA LYS A 86 -16.49 -1.31 -9.04
C LYS A 86 -14.98 -1.09 -9.13
N SER A 87 -14.20 -1.80 -8.32
CA SER A 87 -12.75 -1.68 -8.32
C SER A 87 -12.10 -2.63 -9.33
N SER A 88 -10.78 -2.49 -9.54
CA SER A 88 -9.98 -3.47 -10.27
C SER A 88 -9.56 -4.62 -9.35
N TYR A 89 -9.06 -5.70 -9.96
CA TYR A 89 -8.48 -6.83 -9.25
C TYR A 89 -7.31 -6.39 -8.37
N GLN A 90 -7.37 -6.71 -7.08
CA GLN A 90 -6.50 -6.17 -6.05
C GLN A 90 -6.06 -7.24 -5.05
N PHE A 91 -4.94 -6.95 -4.38
CA PHE A 91 -4.39 -7.71 -3.29
C PHE A 91 -4.70 -6.97 -1.98
N TYR A 92 -5.34 -7.68 -1.04
CA TYR A 92 -5.78 -7.19 0.25
C TYR A 92 -5.09 -7.98 1.36
N LEU A 93 -4.17 -7.35 2.09
CA LEU A 93 -3.58 -7.97 3.28
C LEU A 93 -4.28 -7.45 4.54
N PRO A 94 -4.97 -8.30 5.33
CA PRO A 94 -5.57 -7.91 6.60
C PRO A 94 -4.58 -7.24 7.56
N MET A 95 -5.01 -6.18 8.26
CA MET A 95 -4.13 -5.37 9.12
C MET A 95 -3.42 -6.18 10.21
N LYS A 96 -3.96 -7.32 10.64
CA LYS A 96 -3.33 -8.22 11.62
C LYS A 96 -1.95 -8.77 11.20
N TYR A 97 -1.61 -8.70 9.91
CA TYR A 97 -0.30 -9.14 9.40
C TYR A 97 0.71 -7.99 9.27
N TRP A 98 0.30 -6.76 9.56
CA TRP A 98 1.15 -5.60 9.44
C TRP A 98 1.78 -5.26 10.78
N GLU A 99 3.04 -4.84 10.75
CA GLU A 99 3.76 -4.34 11.90
C GLU A 99 3.57 -2.82 11.96
N LYS A 100 2.99 -2.33 13.06
CA LYS A 100 2.88 -0.89 13.30
C LYS A 100 4.27 -0.36 13.65
N ALA A 101 4.69 0.74 13.05
CA ALA A 101 5.88 1.43 13.53
C ALA A 101 5.64 1.89 14.98
N ASN A 102 6.49 1.47 15.92
CA ASN A 102 6.40 1.94 17.30
C ASN A 102 6.63 3.46 17.34
N GLU A 103 5.83 4.16 18.14
CA GLU A 103 5.83 5.62 18.26
C GLU A 103 7.13 6.19 18.88
N GLU A 104 8.08 5.34 19.30
CA GLU A 104 9.32 5.70 19.99
C GLU A 104 10.46 6.22 19.09
N GLN A 105 10.26 6.34 17.77
CA GLN A 105 11.26 6.90 16.85
C GLN A 105 10.78 8.10 16.04
N GLN A 106 9.76 8.84 16.50
CA GLN A 106 9.40 10.15 15.92
C GLN A 106 10.24 11.30 16.50
N GLY A 107 11.54 11.04 16.63
CA GLY A 107 12.54 11.99 17.13
C GLY A 107 13.54 12.43 16.08
N GLU A 108 13.30 12.27 14.78
CA GLU A 108 14.17 12.84 13.74
C GLU A 108 13.39 13.09 12.43
N GLN A 109 12.88 14.31 12.33
CA GLN A 109 12.86 15.17 11.14
C GLN A 109 12.95 14.48 9.75
N LEU A 110 11.82 14.38 9.06
CA LEU A 110 11.79 14.41 7.59
C LEU A 110 10.89 15.55 7.13
N VAL A 111 11.44 16.76 7.21
CA VAL A 111 11.01 17.86 6.34
C VAL A 111 11.49 17.50 4.94
N ILE A 112 10.65 16.76 4.20
CA ILE A 112 10.82 16.66 2.75
C ILE A 112 9.84 17.67 2.17
N ASN A 113 10.34 18.88 1.92
CA ASN A 113 9.64 19.85 1.08
C ASN A 113 9.58 19.27 -0.35
N LEU A 114 8.39 18.83 -0.76
CA LEU A 114 7.96 18.67 -2.15
C LEU A 114 6.55 19.20 -2.32
#